data_AF-A0A0D3DFP7-F1
#
_entry.id   AF-A0A0D3DFP7-F1
#
_cell.length_a   1.000
_cell.length_b   1.000
_cell.length_c   1.000
_cell.angle_alpha   90.00
_cell.angle_beta   90.00
_cell.angle_gamma   90.00
#
_symmetry.space_group_name_H-M   'P 1'
#
loop_
_entity.id
_entity.type
_entity.pdbx_description
1 polymer ?
#
loop_
_entity_poly.entity_id
_entity_poly.type
_entity_poly.pdbx_seq_one_letter_code
_entity_poly.pdbx_strand_id
1 'polypeptide(L)' 'MTARGLEGHVMEHFKVCDIVVQFIPKTEDSCVGKITMIWEKRNDEVPEPSSYMKLVKSMVAEMQEHVHKA' A
#
# COMPACT_ATOMS: atom_id res chain seq x y z
N MET A 1 -1.07 3.93 9.43
CA MET A 1 -1.38 5.02 8.48
C MET A 1 -2.45 4.54 7.51
N THR A 2 -3.38 5.42 7.15
CA THR A 2 -4.35 5.20 6.07
C THR A 2 -4.19 6.31 5.04
N ALA A 3 -4.16 5.96 3.75
CA ALA A 3 -4.06 6.89 2.64
C ALA A 3 -5.16 6.62 1.61
N ARG A 4 -5.87 7.67 1.22
CA ARG A 4 -6.93 7.66 0.20
C ARG A 4 -6.35 8.20 -1.10
N GLY A 5 -6.42 7.39 -2.17
CA GLY A 5 -6.19 7.89 -3.52
C GLY A 5 -7.27 8.90 -3.92
N LEU A 6 -6.86 10.06 -4.43
CA LEU A 6 -7.77 11.11 -4.92
C LEU A 6 -7.64 11.29 -6.44
N GLU A 7 -6.42 11.22 -6.98
CA GLU A 7 -6.12 11.44 -8.41
C GLU A 7 -4.98 10.52 -8.92
N GLY A 8 -4.71 10.56 -10.22
CA GLY A 8 -3.65 9.82 -10.90
C GLY A 8 -4.08 8.50 -11.54
N HIS A 9 -3.12 7.79 -12.15
CA HIS A 9 -3.39 6.58 -12.96
C HIS A 9 -4.10 5.45 -12.20
N VAL A 10 -3.86 5.34 -10.90
CA VAL A 10 -4.58 4.38 -10.05
C VAL A 10 -6.08 4.69 -9.99
N MET A 11 -6.45 5.97 -10.03
CA MET A 11 -7.83 6.41 -9.99
C MET A 11 -8.52 6.28 -11.35
N GLU A 12 -7.79 6.13 -12.46
CA GLU A 12 -8.39 5.78 -13.76
C GLU A 12 -8.96 4.35 -13.76
N HIS A 13 -8.43 3.47 -12.90
CA HIS A 13 -8.82 2.07 -12.78
C HIS A 13 -9.81 1.82 -11.64
N PHE A 14 -9.64 2.54 -10.52
CA PHE A 14 -10.43 2.33 -9.32
C PHE A 14 -11.24 3.58 -8.94
N LYS A 15 -12.49 3.37 -8.52
CA LYS A 15 -13.32 4.41 -7.89
C LYS A 15 -12.83 4.71 -6.48
N VAL A 16 -12.38 3.66 -5.81
CA VAL A 16 -11.88 3.63 -4.43
C VAL A 16 -10.53 2.91 -4.50
N CYS A 17 -9.47 3.52 -3.99
CA CYS A 17 -8.17 2.90 -3.70
C CYS A 17 -7.61 3.39 -2.34
N ASP A 18 -7.80 2.64 -1.26
CA ASP A 18 -7.31 2.97 0.08
C ASP A 18 -6.15 2.06 0.42
N ILE A 19 -5.08 2.63 0.92
CA ILE A 19 -3.92 1.90 1.41
C ILE A 19 -3.83 2.08 2.91
N VAL A 20 -3.89 0.98 3.63
CA VAL A 20 -3.71 0.92 5.08
C VAL A 20 -2.40 0.21 5.36
N VAL A 21 -1.47 0.91 6.01
CA VAL A 21 -0.20 0.37 6.48
C VAL A 21 -0.21 0.34 8.00
N GLN A 22 -0.02 -0.84 8.57
CA GLN A 22 0.04 -1.08 10.00
C GLN A 22 1.36 -1.74 10.35
N PHE A 23 2.04 -1.24 11.37
CA PHE A 23 3.22 -1.88 11.94
C PHE A 23 2.80 -2.54 13.24
N ILE A 24 2.88 -3.87 13.28
CA ILE A 24 2.45 -4.68 14.42
C ILE A 24 3.72 -5.16 15.12
N PRO A 25 4.04 -4.66 16.32
CA PRO A 25 5.24 -5.08 17.04
C PRO A 25 5.19 -6.58 17.34
N LYS A 26 6.34 -7.24 17.23
CA LYS A 26 6.54 -8.66 17.58
C LYS A 26 7.45 -8.80 18.80
N THR A 27 8.47 -7.96 18.89
CA THR A 27 9.37 -7.80 20.05
C THR A 27 9.68 -6.32 20.22
N GLU A 28 10.53 -5.96 21.20
CA GLU A 28 10.98 -4.58 21.42
C GLU A 28 11.62 -3.98 20.14
N ASP A 29 12.48 -4.74 19.46
CA ASP A 29 13.20 -4.28 18.26
C ASP A 29 12.64 -4.79 16.92
N SER A 30 11.47 -5.46 16.90
CA SER A 30 10.93 -6.02 15.66
C SER A 30 9.44 -5.78 15.48
N CYS A 31 9.04 -5.55 14.23
CA CYS A 31 7.64 -5.44 13.86
C CYS A 31 7.36 -6.15 12.54
N VAL A 32 6.09 -6.48 12.32
CA VAL A 32 5.58 -6.95 11.03
C VAL A 32 4.74 -5.84 10.41
N GLY A 33 5.14 -5.42 9.21
CA GLY A 33 4.34 -4.53 8.37
C GLY A 33 3.19 -5.29 7.72
N LYS A 34 1.95 -4.90 8.01
CA LYS A 34 0.76 -5.32 7.30
C LYS A 34 0.30 -4.19 6.37
N ILE A 35 0.30 -4.48 5.08
CA ILE A 35 -0.25 -3.59 4.05
C ILE A 35 -1.61 -4.17 3.64
N THR A 36 -2.63 -3.33 3.58
CA THR A 36 -3.97 -3.69 3.11
C THR A 36 -4.38 -2.67 2.07
N MET A 37 -4.77 -3.14 0.89
CA MET A 37 -5.38 -2.32 -0.13
C MET A 37 -6.88 -2.60 -0.13
N ILE A 38 -7.70 -1.56 -0.12
CA ILE A 38 -9.16 -1.66 -0.29
C ILE A 38 -9.47 -0.95 -1.59
N TRP A 39 -10.16 -1.63 -2.51
CA TRP A 39 -10.41 -1.07 -3.83
C TRP A 39 -11.80 -1.39 -4.35
N GLU A 40 -12.29 -0.49 -5.20
CA GLU A 40 -13.50 -0.70 -6.00
C GLU A 40 -13.15 -0.42 -7.46
N LYS A 41 -13.32 -1.42 -8.32
CA LYS A 41 -13.06 -1.29 -9.76
C LYS A 41 -14.05 -0.32 -10.40
N ARG A 42 -13.58 0.45 -11.39
CA ARG A 42 -14.50 1.24 -12.21
C ARG A 42 -15.38 0.34 -13.09
N ASN A 43 -14.77 -0.69 -13.69
CA ASN A 43 -15.37 -1.62 -14.65
C ASN A 43 -14.82 -3.04 -14.41
N ASP A 44 -15.53 -4.10 -14.83
CA ASP A 44 -15.10 -5.49 -14.67
C ASP A 44 -13.83 -5.87 -15.44
N GLU A 45 -13.49 -5.12 -16.49
CA GLU A 45 -12.29 -5.32 -17.30
C GLU A 45 -10.99 -4.90 -16.57
N VAL A 46 -11.11 -4.18 -15.44
CA VAL A 46 -9.95 -3.72 -14.68
C VAL A 46 -9.27 -4.91 -13.99
N PRO A 47 -7.95 -5.12 -14.21
CA PRO A 47 -7.23 -6.23 -13.62
C PRO A 47 -7.10 -6.10 -12.09
N GLU A 48 -6.77 -7.20 -11.44
CA GLU A 48 -6.48 -7.21 -9.99
C GLU A 48 -5.31 -6.28 -9.63
N PRO A 49 -5.33 -5.62 -8.46
CA PRO A 49 -4.38 -4.57 -8.10
C PRO A 49 -2.98 -5.09 -7.73
N SER A 50 -2.63 -6.31 -8.12
CA SER A 50 -1.39 -6.99 -7.73
C SER A 50 -0.12 -6.21 -8.09
N SER A 51 -0.12 -5.48 -9.22
CA SER A 51 0.97 -4.57 -9.62
C SER A 51 1.11 -3.38 -8.67
N TYR A 52 0.00 -2.73 -8.31
CA TYR A 52 -0.02 -1.64 -7.34
C TYR A 52 0.40 -2.12 -5.95
N MET A 53 -0.03 -3.31 -5.53
CA MET A 53 0.37 -3.89 -4.25
C MET A 53 1.89 -4.15 -4.18
N LYS A 54 2.51 -4.57 -5.30
CA LYS A 54 3.98 -4.69 -5.38
C LYS A 54 4.66 -3.34 -5.22
N LEU A 55 4.15 -2.30 -5.88
CA LEU A 55 4.69 -0.94 -5.76
C LEU A 55 4.64 -0.45 -4.30
N VAL A 56 3.48 -0.53 -3.65
CA VAL A 56 3.33 -0.12 -2.25
C VAL A 56 4.27 -0.90 -1.34
N LYS A 57 4.43 -2.22 -1.56
CA LYS A 57 5.37 -3.04 -0.81
C LYS A 57 6.82 -2.56 -0.97
N SER A 58 7.25 -2.22 -2.19
CA SER A 58 8.59 -1.67 -2.44
C SER A 58 8.79 -0.35 -1.72
N MET A 59 7.82 0.58 -1.78
CA MET A 59 7.91 1.87 -1.08
C MET A 59 8.07 1.71 0.43
N VAL A 60 7.33 0.79 1.05
CA VAL A 60 7.45 0.51 2.49
C VAL A 60 8.83 -0.08 2.82
N ALA A 61 9.37 -0.96 1.97
CA ALA A 61 10.70 -1.51 2.15
C ALA A 61 11.81 -0.46 2.03
N GLU A 62 11.69 0.47 1.07
CA GLU A 62 12.63 1.58 0.89
C GLU A 62 12.59 2.57 2.07
N MET A 63 11.38 2.89 2.58
CA MET A 63 11.23 3.69 3.79
C MET A 63 11.91 3.04 4.99
N GLN A 64 11.74 1.72 5.15
CA GLN A 64 12.40 0.97 6.21
C GLN A 64 13.93 1.05 6.07
N GLU A 65 14.46 0.84 4.86
CA GLU A 65 15.90 0.94 4.61
C GLU A 65 16.45 2.34 4.93
N HIS A 66 15.73 3.40 4.53
CA HIS A 66 16.12 4.77 4.81
C HIS A 66 16.16 5.07 6.31
N VAL A 67 15.15 4.63 7.06
CA VAL A 67 15.10 4.80 8.53
C VAL A 67 16.22 4.05 9.24
N HIS A 68 16.62 2.86 8.77
CA HIS A 68 17.74 2.12 9.37
C HIS A 68 19.12 2.71 9.04
N LYS A 69 19.21 3.55 8.00
CA LYS A 69 20.44 4.23 7.58
C LYS A 69 20.62 5.62 8.22
N ALA A 70 19.61 6.14 8.90
CA ALA A 70 19.62 7.44 9.57
C ALA A 70 19.99 7.29 11.06
#